data_AF-A0A0K2RID4-F1
#
_entry.id   AF-A0A0K2RID4-F1
#
_cell.length_a   1.000
_cell.length_b   1.000
_cell.length_c   1.000
_cell.angle_alpha   90.00
_cell.angle_beta   90.00
_cell.angle_gamma   90.00
#
_symmetry.space_group_name_H-M   'P 1'
#
loop_
_entity.id
_entity.type
_entity.pdbx_description
1 polymer ?
#
loop_
_entity_poly.entity_id
_entity_poly.type
_entity_poly.pdbx_seq_one_letter_code
_entity_poly.pdbx_strand_id
1 'polypeptide(L)'
;MVSGRVTPEHYVLDGSGKVLSFTPGGREVVISAAEGGGTQESSGTQGATPGLAAEELADLATLGKKAQRHFGRPQDIEWAAAGGTLYMLQSRPMTALPPQPPVLNAVQRRVGPFFIEMFQARPYPLDVSGWMSRGILAMLHGMAGSVGVVFPSVEDLLPEEEGVVVQLIPPVPRPTIRTFAAPVSLLHRSRRFKAANWTRDPRFSLFIDNIERLNGKDLGPLRWSAVVAFARNASRRCRASRI
;
A
#
# COMPACT_ATOMS: atom_id res chain seq x y z
N MET A 1 -4.89 -2.68 -33.11
CA MET A 1 -4.03 -2.70 -31.91
C MET A 1 -4.22 -3.96 -31.09
N VAL A 2 -5.44 -4.37 -30.73
CA VAL A 2 -5.69 -5.57 -29.89
C VAL A 2 -5.24 -6.89 -30.55
N SER A 3 -5.24 -6.97 -31.89
CA SER A 3 -4.79 -8.16 -32.65
C SER A 3 -3.28 -8.23 -32.95
N GLY A 4 -2.49 -7.23 -32.53
CA GLY A 4 -1.02 -7.19 -32.78
C GLY A 4 -0.58 -6.93 -34.22
N ARG A 5 -1.52 -6.66 -35.14
CA ARG A 5 -1.26 -6.52 -36.59
C ARG A 5 -0.92 -5.10 -37.07
N VAL A 6 -0.93 -4.13 -36.16
CA VAL A 6 -0.68 -2.71 -36.48
C VAL A 6 0.26 -2.17 -35.40
N THR A 7 1.38 -1.59 -35.81
CA THR A 7 2.26 -0.83 -34.91
C THR A 7 1.64 0.55 -34.67
N PRO A 8 1.09 0.83 -33.47
CA PRO A 8 0.39 2.07 -33.22
C PRO A 8 1.35 3.23 -33.02
N GLU A 9 0.82 4.43 -33.20
CA GLU A 9 1.43 5.62 -32.63
C GLU A 9 1.35 5.60 -31.10
N HIS A 10 2.38 6.12 -30.46
CA HIS A 10 2.42 6.24 -29.01
C HIS A 10 2.70 7.69 -28.61
N TYR A 11 1.74 8.29 -27.91
CA TYR A 11 1.84 9.63 -27.34
C TYR A 11 1.91 9.55 -25.82
N VAL A 12 2.82 10.29 -25.22
CA VAL A 12 2.80 10.59 -23.79
C VAL A 12 2.39 12.04 -23.63
N LEU A 13 1.29 12.26 -22.92
CA LEU A 13 0.71 13.59 -22.71
C LEU A 13 0.84 14.00 -21.24
N ASP A 14 0.91 15.30 -20.98
CA ASP A 14 0.65 15.82 -19.64
C ASP A 14 -0.88 15.93 -19.36
N GLY A 15 -1.24 16.36 -18.14
CA GLY A 15 -2.63 16.48 -17.73
C GLY A 15 -3.44 17.59 -18.43
N SER A 16 -2.83 18.36 -19.33
CA SER A 16 -3.49 19.35 -20.19
C SER A 16 -3.67 18.87 -21.64
N GLY A 17 -3.04 17.74 -22.00
CA GLY A 17 -3.03 17.23 -23.38
C GLY A 17 -1.79 17.63 -24.18
N LYS A 18 -0.82 18.31 -23.57
CA LYS A 18 0.44 18.66 -24.25
C LYS A 18 1.29 17.41 -24.43
N VAL A 19 1.83 17.23 -25.63
CA VAL A 19 2.76 16.13 -25.95
C VAL A 19 4.08 16.32 -25.21
N LEU A 20 4.45 15.34 -24.41
CA LEU A 20 5.75 15.20 -23.75
C LEU A 20 6.71 14.33 -24.58
N SER A 21 6.19 13.26 -25.18
CA SER A 21 6.91 12.43 -26.14
C SER A 21 5.97 11.80 -27.16
N PHE A 22 6.50 11.50 -28.34
CA PHE A 22 5.77 10.87 -29.44
C PHE A 22 6.68 9.87 -30.14
N THR A 23 6.15 8.67 -30.36
CA THR A 23 6.76 7.63 -31.20
C THR A 23 5.80 7.34 -32.36
N PRO A 24 6.21 7.55 -33.62
CA PRO A 24 5.38 7.25 -34.77
C PRO A 24 5.14 5.75 -34.90
N GLY A 25 3.93 5.38 -35.34
CA GLY A 25 3.56 4.01 -35.67
C GLY A 25 4.02 3.59 -37.07
N GLY A 26 3.97 2.29 -37.35
CA GLY A 26 4.39 1.71 -38.63
C GLY A 26 3.40 1.94 -39.78
N ARG A 27 2.11 2.18 -39.47
CA ARG A 27 1.01 2.43 -40.43
C ARG A 27 0.93 1.42 -41.58
N GLU A 28 1.35 0.17 -41.34
CA GLU A 28 1.42 -0.84 -42.40
C GLU A 28 0.02 -1.25 -42.89
N VAL A 29 -0.97 -1.29 -41.99
CA VAL A 29 -2.31 -1.80 -42.25
C VAL A 29 -3.36 -0.89 -41.61
N VAL A 30 -4.39 -0.54 -42.38
CA VAL A 30 -5.62 0.12 -41.91
C VAL A 30 -6.76 -0.90 -41.96
N ILE A 31 -7.49 -1.04 -40.85
CA ILE A 31 -8.66 -1.91 -40.76
C ILE A 31 -9.92 -1.04 -40.85
N SER A 32 -10.80 -1.32 -41.81
CA SER A 32 -12.06 -0.60 -42.03
C SER A 32 -13.26 -1.54 -42.00
N ALA A 33 -14.45 -1.00 -41.75
CA ALA A 33 -15.68 -1.77 -41.81
C ALA A 33 -16.02 -2.11 -43.26
N ALA A 34 -16.39 -3.37 -43.53
CA ALA A 34 -16.84 -3.79 -44.85
C ALA A 34 -18.34 -3.53 -45.03
N GLU A 35 -18.75 -3.13 -46.23
CA GLU A 35 -20.14 -2.74 -46.57
C GLU A 35 -21.16 -3.87 -46.33
N GLY A 36 -20.72 -5.14 -46.42
CA GLY A 36 -21.53 -6.34 -46.14
C GLY A 36 -21.42 -6.88 -44.71
N GLY A 37 -20.79 -6.16 -43.79
CA GLY A 37 -20.46 -6.63 -42.44
C GLY A 37 -19.07 -7.27 -42.36
N GLY A 38 -18.46 -7.19 -41.18
CA GLY A 38 -17.07 -7.61 -40.96
C GLY A 38 -16.07 -6.48 -41.20
N THR A 39 -14.78 -6.84 -41.29
CA THR A 39 -13.67 -5.89 -41.43
C THR A 39 -12.83 -6.22 -42.65
N GLN A 40 -12.33 -5.20 -43.35
CA GLN A 40 -11.38 -5.32 -44.45
C GLN A 40 -10.06 -4.62 -44.11
N GLU A 41 -8.94 -5.18 -44.56
CA GLU A 41 -7.60 -4.62 -44.39
C GLU A 41 -7.16 -3.93 -45.69
N SER A 42 -6.59 -2.74 -45.57
CA SER A 42 -5.98 -2.00 -46.69
C SER A 42 -4.59 -1.51 -46.30
N SER A 43 -3.67 -1.45 -47.26
CA SER A 43 -2.32 -0.90 -47.05
C SER A 43 -2.41 0.56 -46.63
N GLY A 44 -1.75 0.92 -45.52
CA GLY A 44 -1.68 2.31 -45.08
C GLY A 44 -0.69 3.14 -45.92
N THR A 45 -0.82 4.47 -45.85
CA THR A 45 0.11 5.39 -46.49
C THR A 45 1.29 5.66 -45.56
N GLN A 46 2.51 5.39 -46.00
CA GLN A 46 3.71 5.72 -45.23
C GLN A 46 3.91 7.24 -45.18
N GLY A 47 4.02 7.79 -43.98
CA GLY A 47 4.26 9.21 -43.75
C GLY A 47 4.34 9.51 -42.26
N ALA A 48 5.26 10.37 -41.85
CA ALA A 48 5.56 10.71 -40.45
C ALA A 48 4.59 11.75 -39.83
N THR A 49 3.50 12.10 -40.51
CA THR A 49 2.54 13.10 -40.03
C THR A 49 1.77 12.52 -38.85
N PRO A 50 1.73 13.16 -37.66
CA PRO A 50 0.94 12.68 -36.52
C PRO A 50 -0.50 12.33 -36.91
N GLY A 51 -1.02 11.18 -36.47
CA GLY A 51 -2.36 10.71 -36.82
C GLY A 51 -3.48 11.42 -36.08
N LEU A 52 -3.13 12.15 -35.01
CA LEU A 52 -4.04 12.93 -34.18
C LEU A 52 -3.62 14.40 -34.14
N ALA A 53 -4.60 15.29 -34.24
CA ALA A 53 -4.43 16.72 -34.04
C ALA A 53 -4.24 17.05 -32.55
N ALA A 54 -3.70 18.24 -32.26
CA ALA A 54 -3.45 18.67 -30.88
C ALA A 54 -4.75 18.76 -30.06
N GLU A 55 -5.85 19.14 -30.70
CA GLU A 55 -7.19 19.22 -30.11
C GLU A 55 -7.69 17.84 -29.69
N GLU A 56 -7.50 16.82 -30.54
CA GLU A 56 -7.91 15.44 -30.23
C GLU A 56 -7.10 14.86 -29.06
N LEU A 57 -5.81 15.17 -28.99
CA LEU A 57 -4.96 14.79 -27.86
C LEU A 57 -5.41 15.47 -26.54
N ALA A 58 -5.86 16.72 -26.61
CA ALA A 58 -6.43 17.42 -25.46
C ALA A 58 -7.77 16.83 -24.99
N ASP A 59 -8.62 16.41 -25.94
CA ASP A 59 -9.87 15.70 -25.65
C ASP A 59 -9.62 14.33 -25.01
N LEU A 60 -8.63 13.58 -25.50
CA LEU A 60 -8.19 12.31 -24.90
C LEU A 60 -7.68 12.48 -23.48
N ALA A 61 -6.84 13.49 -23.22
CA ALA A 61 -6.37 13.80 -21.87
C ALA A 61 -7.53 14.19 -20.94
N THR A 62 -8.51 14.93 -21.46
CA THR A 62 -9.72 15.31 -20.73
C THR A 62 -10.60 14.09 -20.41
N LEU A 63 -10.78 13.18 -21.36
CA LEU A 63 -11.49 11.93 -21.18
C LEU A 63 -10.84 11.07 -20.09
N GLY A 64 -9.53 10.85 -20.17
CA GLY A 64 -8.77 10.10 -19.17
C GLY A 64 -8.91 10.67 -17.76
N LYS A 65 -8.83 12.01 -17.62
CA LYS A 65 -9.04 12.68 -16.32
C LYS A 65 -10.48 12.56 -15.83
N LYS A 66 -11.48 12.65 -16.71
CA LYS A 66 -12.89 12.48 -16.34
C LYS A 66 -13.14 11.05 -15.86
N ALA A 67 -12.64 10.05 -16.58
CA ALA A 67 -12.75 8.64 -16.19
C ALA A 67 -12.05 8.37 -14.85
N GLN A 68 -10.80 8.80 -14.68
CA GLN A 68 -10.08 8.65 -13.42
C GLN A 68 -10.83 9.30 -12.24
N ARG A 69 -11.37 10.51 -12.41
CA ARG A 69 -12.18 11.16 -11.36
C ARG A 69 -13.47 10.41 -11.07
N HIS A 70 -14.14 9.90 -12.10
CA HIS A 70 -15.42 9.19 -11.95
C HIS A 70 -15.23 7.84 -11.22
N PHE A 71 -14.19 7.08 -11.58
CA PHE A 71 -13.93 5.75 -11.00
C PHE A 71 -12.98 5.78 -9.78
N GLY A 72 -12.44 6.95 -9.44
CA GLY A 72 -11.55 7.15 -8.29
C GLY A 72 -10.16 6.51 -8.42
N ARG A 73 -9.81 5.93 -9.58
CA ARG A 73 -8.52 5.28 -9.82
C ARG A 73 -8.12 5.34 -11.31
N PRO A 74 -6.84 5.20 -11.66
CA PRO A 74 -6.39 5.19 -13.05
C PRO A 74 -7.12 4.14 -13.90
N GLN A 75 -7.49 4.52 -15.11
CA GLN A 75 -8.25 3.68 -16.05
C GLN A 75 -7.42 3.42 -17.30
N ASP A 76 -7.58 2.20 -17.83
CA ASP A 76 -7.21 1.83 -19.19
C ASP A 76 -8.48 1.90 -20.04
N ILE A 77 -8.44 2.72 -21.09
CA ILE A 77 -9.63 3.16 -21.85
C ILE A 77 -9.43 2.82 -23.32
N GLU A 78 -10.39 2.08 -23.88
CA GLU A 78 -10.53 1.95 -25.33
C GLU A 78 -11.47 3.03 -25.85
N TRP A 79 -11.08 3.67 -26.95
CA TRP A 79 -11.78 4.81 -27.52
C TRP A 79 -11.80 4.75 -29.05
N ALA A 80 -12.73 5.48 -29.65
CA ALA A 80 -12.78 5.71 -31.09
C ALA A 80 -13.20 7.16 -31.37
N ALA A 81 -12.74 7.73 -32.48
CA ALA A 81 -13.17 9.03 -32.96
C ALA A 81 -13.97 8.87 -34.26
N ALA A 82 -15.14 9.51 -34.33
CA ALA A 82 -15.98 9.51 -35.52
C ALA A 82 -16.71 10.85 -35.65
N GLY A 83 -16.64 11.47 -36.84
CA GLY A 83 -17.29 12.76 -37.10
C GLY A 83 -16.83 13.89 -36.16
N GLY A 84 -15.54 13.90 -35.79
CA GLY A 84 -14.98 14.86 -34.83
C GLY A 84 -15.42 14.65 -33.38
N THR A 85 -16.11 13.56 -33.07
CA THR A 85 -16.55 13.22 -31.71
C THR A 85 -15.77 12.02 -31.18
N LEU A 86 -15.28 12.14 -29.94
CA LEU A 86 -14.60 11.07 -29.23
C LEU A 86 -15.61 10.21 -28.45
N TYR A 87 -15.54 8.89 -28.64
CA TYR A 87 -16.38 7.90 -27.98
C TYR A 87 -15.51 7.00 -27.10
N MET A 88 -15.95 6.79 -25.86
CA MET A 88 -15.38 5.77 -24.97
C MET A 88 -16.09 4.45 -25.22
N LEU A 89 -15.33 3.43 -25.61
CA LEU A 89 -15.86 2.09 -25.92
C LEU A 89 -15.81 1.17 -24.69
N GLN A 90 -14.69 1.19 -23.98
CA GLN A 90 -14.47 0.40 -22.77
C GLN A 90 -13.60 1.17 -21.77
N SER A 91 -13.83 0.95 -20.48
CA SER A 91 -12.96 1.44 -19.39
C SER A 91 -12.74 0.31 -18.40
N ARG A 92 -11.48 0.04 -18.03
CA ARG A 92 -11.12 -0.93 -17.00
C ARG A 92 -10.11 -0.32 -16.02
N PRO A 93 -10.16 -0.70 -14.73
CA PRO A 93 -9.18 -0.19 -13.76
C PRO A 93 -7.78 -0.75 -14.05
N MET A 94 -6.77 0.11 -14.00
CA MET A 94 -5.38 -0.35 -14.06
C MET A 94 -4.99 -0.99 -12.72
N THR A 95 -4.68 -2.30 -12.74
CA THR A 95 -4.40 -3.10 -11.52
C THR A 95 -2.92 -3.30 -11.23
N ALA A 96 -2.03 -3.04 -12.19
CA ALA A 96 -0.60 -3.27 -12.08
C ALA A 96 0.22 -2.01 -11.70
N LEU A 97 -0.44 -0.91 -11.31
CA LEU A 97 0.26 0.30 -10.89
C LEU A 97 0.77 0.14 -9.45
N PRO A 98 2.05 0.42 -9.18
CA PRO A 98 2.51 0.49 -7.81
C PRO A 98 1.72 1.60 -7.07
N PRO A 99 1.40 1.41 -5.78
CA PRO A 99 0.77 2.45 -4.99
C PRO A 99 1.65 3.69 -5.01
N GLN A 100 1.03 4.88 -5.08
CA GLN A 100 1.81 6.11 -5.01
C GLN A 100 2.54 6.20 -3.67
N PRO A 101 3.82 6.63 -3.66
CA PRO A 101 4.55 6.82 -2.42
C PRO A 101 3.82 7.86 -1.55
N PRO A 102 3.76 7.65 -0.23
CA PRO A 102 3.06 8.57 0.65
C PRO A 102 3.84 9.89 0.72
N VAL A 103 3.12 11.02 0.78
CA VAL A 103 3.75 12.32 1.05
C VAL A 103 4.07 12.38 2.54
N LEU A 104 5.35 12.29 2.89
CA LEU A 104 5.81 12.24 4.28
C LEU A 104 6.29 13.60 4.80
N ASN A 105 5.83 13.97 5.99
CA ASN A 105 6.34 15.14 6.70
C ASN A 105 7.76 14.91 7.25
N ALA A 106 8.37 15.96 7.82
CA ALA A 106 9.76 15.89 8.31
C ALA A 106 9.97 14.85 9.43
N VAL A 107 8.98 14.68 10.31
CA VAL A 107 9.05 13.70 11.40
C VAL A 107 8.95 12.28 10.86
N GLN A 108 8.00 12.03 9.96
CA GLN A 108 7.83 10.74 9.29
C GLN A 108 9.06 10.33 8.50
N ARG A 109 9.72 11.28 7.80
CA ARG A 109 10.98 11.02 7.11
C ARG A 109 12.12 10.64 8.05
N ARG A 110 12.12 11.17 9.27
CA ARG A 110 13.14 10.86 10.28
C ARG A 110 12.92 9.48 10.92
N VAL A 111 11.69 9.12 11.23
CA VAL A 111 11.38 7.81 11.86
C VAL A 111 11.14 6.70 10.84
N GLY A 112 10.92 7.04 9.57
CA GLY A 112 10.62 6.12 8.49
C GLY A 112 11.61 4.95 8.34
N PRO A 113 12.94 5.20 8.30
CA PRO A 113 13.93 4.13 8.16
C PRO A 113 13.76 3.01 9.20
N PHE A 114 13.52 3.36 10.47
CA PHE A 114 13.29 2.38 11.53
C PHE A 114 12.09 1.46 11.23
N PHE A 115 10.98 2.02 10.73
CA PHE A 115 9.79 1.24 10.41
C PHE A 115 9.95 0.43 9.12
N ILE A 116 10.68 0.95 8.13
CA ILE A 116 10.97 0.24 6.87
C ILE A 116 11.89 -0.95 7.14
N GLU A 117 12.91 -0.78 7.98
CA GLU A 117 13.79 -1.88 8.40
C GLU A 117 13.05 -2.95 9.21
N MET A 118 12.07 -2.53 10.03
CA MET A 118 11.23 -3.46 10.80
C MET A 118 10.23 -4.22 9.90
N PHE A 119 9.78 -3.62 8.80
CA PHE A 119 8.81 -4.19 7.86
C PHE A 119 9.38 -4.26 6.44
N GLN A 120 10.40 -5.11 6.26
CA GLN A 120 11.08 -5.28 4.96
C GLN A 120 10.17 -5.88 3.88
N ALA A 121 9.18 -6.67 4.30
CA ALA A 121 8.18 -7.26 3.42
C ALA A 121 6.79 -6.80 3.84
N ARG A 122 5.88 -6.72 2.87
CA ARG A 122 4.47 -6.49 3.13
C ARG A 122 3.94 -7.63 4.02
N PRO A 123 3.38 -7.34 5.20
CA PRO A 123 2.82 -8.38 6.05
C PRO A 123 1.52 -8.93 5.45
N TYR A 124 1.26 -10.22 5.67
CA TYR A 124 0.02 -10.84 5.24
C TYR A 124 -1.15 -10.43 6.16
N PRO A 125 -2.41 -10.54 5.70
CA PRO A 125 -3.58 -10.22 6.53
C PRO A 125 -3.60 -10.96 7.88
N LEU A 126 -3.11 -12.21 7.90
CA LEU A 126 -3.00 -13.01 9.12
C LEU A 126 -1.87 -12.54 10.05
N ASP A 127 -0.79 -11.97 9.53
CA ASP A 127 0.27 -11.39 10.35
C ASP A 127 -0.24 -10.18 11.12
N VAL A 128 -0.94 -9.28 10.40
CA VAL A 128 -1.49 -8.04 10.97
C VAL A 128 -2.49 -8.34 12.08
N SER A 129 -3.52 -9.14 11.77
CA SER A 129 -4.59 -9.51 12.70
C SER A 129 -4.18 -10.50 13.79
N GLY A 130 -3.13 -11.29 13.53
CA GLY A 130 -2.62 -12.32 14.42
C GLY A 130 -1.59 -11.78 15.41
N TRP A 131 -0.33 -11.72 15.00
CA TRP A 131 0.79 -11.48 15.90
C TRP A 131 1.25 -10.01 15.94
N MET A 132 1.04 -9.23 14.87
CA MET A 132 1.52 -7.85 14.84
C MET A 132 0.70 -6.92 15.73
N SER A 133 -0.62 -6.85 15.50
CA SER A 133 -1.55 -6.05 16.30
C SER A 133 -1.50 -6.42 17.78
N ARG A 134 -1.36 -7.71 18.08
CA ARG A 134 -1.39 -8.23 19.45
C ARG A 134 -0.02 -8.38 20.09
N GLY A 135 1.06 -8.29 19.33
CA GLY A 135 2.44 -8.46 19.78
C GLY A 135 3.20 -7.14 19.64
N ILE A 136 3.97 -7.00 18.57
CA ILE A 136 4.94 -5.91 18.41
C ILE A 136 4.30 -4.52 18.46
N LEU A 137 3.14 -4.32 17.82
CA LEU A 137 2.48 -3.01 17.80
C LEU A 137 1.85 -2.67 19.15
N ALA A 138 1.30 -3.66 19.84
CA ALA A 138 0.83 -3.47 21.22
C ALA A 138 1.98 -3.16 22.19
N MET A 139 3.15 -3.78 21.99
CA MET A 139 4.36 -3.48 22.76
C MET A 139 4.83 -2.05 22.51
N LEU A 140 4.94 -1.62 21.24
CA LEU A 140 5.32 -0.25 20.88
C LEU A 140 4.33 0.78 21.45
N HIS A 141 3.03 0.48 21.40
CA HIS A 141 2.00 1.32 22.02
C HIS A 141 2.21 1.47 23.54
N GLY A 142 2.45 0.36 24.24
CA GLY A 142 2.76 0.39 25.67
C GLY A 142 4.05 1.15 26.00
N MET A 143 5.11 0.93 25.23
CA MET A 143 6.40 1.60 25.39
C MET A 143 6.27 3.12 25.21
N ALA A 144 5.63 3.56 24.14
CA ALA A 144 5.37 4.98 23.89
C ALA A 144 4.50 5.60 24.99
N GLY A 145 3.41 4.93 25.37
CA GLY A 145 2.54 5.39 26.45
C GLY A 145 3.26 5.53 27.80
N SER A 146 4.29 4.70 28.04
CA SER A 146 5.09 4.74 29.27
C SER A 146 5.94 6.01 29.44
N VAL A 147 6.17 6.75 28.34
CA VAL A 147 6.84 8.06 28.30
C VAL A 147 5.88 9.19 27.89
N GLY A 148 4.57 8.93 27.96
CA GLY A 148 3.53 9.91 27.67
C GLY A 148 3.34 10.21 26.18
N VAL A 149 3.82 9.35 25.28
CA VAL A 149 3.60 9.49 23.83
C VAL A 149 2.47 8.56 23.39
N VAL A 150 1.51 9.08 22.64
CA VAL A 150 0.50 8.25 21.99
C VAL A 150 1.11 7.65 20.72
N PHE A 151 1.17 6.33 20.67
CA PHE A 151 1.49 5.60 19.46
C PHE A 151 0.22 5.39 18.63
N PRO A 152 0.25 5.63 17.31
CA PRO A 152 -0.92 5.45 16.45
C PRO A 152 -1.35 3.98 16.38
N SER A 153 -2.57 3.76 15.86
CA SER A 153 -3.12 2.41 15.73
C SER A 153 -2.46 1.64 14.57
N VAL A 154 -2.81 0.35 14.45
CA VAL A 154 -2.29 -0.50 13.38
C VAL A 154 -2.77 0.00 12.03
N GLU A 155 -4.03 0.46 11.97
CA GLU A 155 -4.70 0.95 10.77
C GLU A 155 -4.07 2.24 10.24
N ASP A 156 -3.59 3.11 11.14
CA ASP A 156 -2.86 4.33 10.78
C ASP A 156 -1.47 4.03 10.20
N LEU A 157 -0.82 2.96 10.70
CA LEU A 157 0.54 2.56 10.30
C LEU A 157 0.53 1.69 9.03
N LEU A 158 -0.45 0.81 8.92
CA LEU A 158 -0.63 -0.20 7.89
C LEU A 158 -2.07 -0.12 7.37
N PRO A 159 -2.42 0.92 6.60
CA PRO A 159 -3.73 0.99 5.98
C PRO A 159 -3.99 -0.25 5.12
N GLU A 160 -5.19 -0.80 5.27
CA GLU A 160 -5.65 -1.97 4.54
C GLU A 160 -6.79 -1.59 3.59
N GLU A 161 -6.74 -2.12 2.36
CA GLU A 161 -7.87 -2.15 1.43
C GLU A 161 -8.24 -3.62 1.22
N GLU A 162 -9.52 -3.95 1.45
CA GLU A 162 -10.02 -5.33 1.34
C GLU A 162 -9.22 -6.35 2.17
N GLY A 163 -8.69 -5.91 3.33
CA GLY A 163 -7.90 -6.73 4.25
C GLY A 163 -6.44 -6.90 3.85
N VAL A 164 -5.98 -6.24 2.78
CA VAL A 164 -4.60 -6.28 2.32
C VAL A 164 -3.91 -4.96 2.64
N VAL A 165 -2.76 -5.03 3.30
CA VAL A 165 -1.92 -3.85 3.56
C VAL A 165 -1.47 -3.24 2.25
N VAL A 166 -1.86 -1.99 2.00
CA VAL A 166 -1.50 -1.28 0.76
C VAL A 166 -0.22 -0.46 0.91
N GLN A 167 0.08 -0.01 2.13
CA GLN A 167 1.19 0.89 2.40
C GLN A 167 1.68 0.80 3.85
N LEU A 168 2.92 1.26 4.09
CA LEU A 168 3.44 1.56 5.42
C LEU A 168 3.55 3.08 5.55
N ILE A 169 2.83 3.66 6.50
CA ILE A 169 2.86 5.10 6.80
C ILE A 169 3.61 5.30 8.12
N PRO A 170 4.85 5.81 8.10
CA PRO A 170 5.60 6.03 9.34
C PRO A 170 4.80 6.89 10.33
N PRO A 171 4.79 6.52 11.62
CA PRO A 171 3.94 7.16 12.60
C PRO A 171 4.45 8.55 12.97
N VAL A 172 3.53 9.42 13.39
CA VAL A 172 3.88 10.71 14.01
C VAL A 172 3.66 10.56 15.53
N PRO A 173 4.71 10.65 16.37
CA PRO A 173 4.56 10.59 17.81
C PRO A 173 3.76 11.80 18.30
N ARG A 174 2.71 11.55 19.08
CA ARG A 174 1.87 12.61 19.68
C ARG A 174 2.17 12.70 21.18
N PRO A 175 2.97 13.68 21.63
CA PRO A 175 3.26 13.85 23.05
C PRO A 175 2.00 14.27 23.82
N THR A 176 1.96 13.93 25.11
CA THR A 176 0.91 14.33 26.04
C THR A 176 1.52 15.13 27.18
N ILE A 177 0.70 15.66 28.09
CA ILE A 177 1.17 16.34 29.30
C ILE A 177 2.09 15.41 30.14
N ARG A 178 1.91 14.10 30.08
CA ARG A 178 2.78 13.13 30.78
C ARG A 178 4.21 13.07 30.21
N THR A 179 4.43 13.54 28.98
CA THR A 179 5.77 13.57 28.37
C THR A 179 6.74 14.44 29.16
N PHE A 180 6.26 15.50 29.84
CA PHE A 180 7.13 16.32 30.70
C PHE A 180 7.72 15.54 31.89
N ALA A 181 7.03 14.50 32.37
CA ALA A 181 7.54 13.63 33.43
C ALA A 181 8.45 12.50 32.91
N ALA A 182 8.60 12.35 31.58
CA ALA A 182 9.35 11.25 30.99
C ALA A 182 10.82 11.19 31.43
N PRO A 183 11.59 12.31 31.50
CA PRO A 183 12.99 12.24 31.93
C PRO A 183 13.15 11.70 33.35
N VAL A 184 12.28 12.12 34.28
CA VAL A 184 12.29 11.66 35.68
C VAL A 184 11.92 10.19 35.76
N SER A 185 10.86 9.79 35.05
CA SER A 185 10.40 8.39 34.96
C SER A 185 11.50 7.48 34.41
N LEU A 186 12.16 7.90 33.33
CA LEU A 186 13.26 7.16 32.70
C LEU A 186 14.48 7.06 33.61
N LEU A 187 14.86 8.13 34.30
CA LEU A 187 15.97 8.11 35.26
C LEU A 187 15.69 7.17 36.43
N HIS A 188 14.47 7.19 36.97
CA HIS A 188 14.07 6.27 38.02
C HIS A 188 14.12 4.81 37.53
N ARG A 189 13.58 4.54 36.32
CA ARG A 189 13.60 3.20 35.72
C ARG A 189 15.02 2.72 35.41
N SER A 190 15.91 3.57 34.91
CA SER A 190 17.30 3.18 34.60
C SER A 190 18.15 2.93 35.85
N ARG A 191 17.82 3.57 36.97
CA ARG A 191 18.41 3.27 38.29
C ARG A 191 17.91 1.93 38.83
N ARG A 192 16.60 1.69 38.75
CA ARG A 192 15.95 0.47 39.24
C ARG A 192 16.24 -0.77 38.39
N PHE A 193 16.23 -0.63 37.07
CA PHE A 193 16.38 -1.70 36.10
C PHE A 193 17.67 -1.51 35.33
N LYS A 194 18.69 -2.31 35.68
CA LYS A 194 20.00 -2.25 35.04
C LYS A 194 19.98 -3.07 33.76
N ALA A 195 20.00 -2.39 32.62
CA ALA A 195 20.00 -3.03 31.30
C ALA A 195 21.13 -4.05 31.13
N ALA A 196 22.31 -3.82 31.73
CA ALA A 196 23.42 -4.77 31.67
C ALA A 196 23.10 -6.15 32.29
N ASN A 197 22.16 -6.21 33.24
CA ASN A 197 21.81 -7.42 33.98
C ASN A 197 20.38 -7.88 33.68
N TRP A 198 19.81 -7.48 32.53
CA TRP A 198 18.41 -7.72 32.19
C TRP A 198 18.04 -9.21 32.20
N THR A 199 18.98 -10.12 31.86
CA THR A 199 18.77 -11.57 31.89
C THR A 199 18.66 -12.15 33.30
N ARG A 200 19.15 -11.43 34.32
CA ARG A 200 19.03 -11.82 35.74
C ARG A 200 17.73 -11.34 36.37
N ASP A 201 16.95 -10.54 35.65
CA ASP A 201 15.65 -10.09 36.12
C ASP A 201 14.65 -11.26 36.10
N PRO A 202 13.98 -11.58 37.22
CA PRO A 202 13.02 -12.69 37.27
C PRO A 202 11.91 -12.59 36.21
N ARG A 203 11.59 -11.38 35.73
CA ARG A 203 10.60 -11.17 34.68
C ARG A 203 11.05 -11.76 33.34
N PHE A 204 12.35 -11.78 33.07
CA PHE A 204 12.89 -12.40 31.87
C PHE A 204 12.75 -13.91 31.93
N SER A 205 13.16 -14.55 33.03
CA SER A 205 12.96 -16.00 33.21
C SER A 205 11.48 -16.39 33.13
N LEU A 206 10.60 -15.66 33.83
CA LEU A 206 9.14 -15.88 33.74
C LEU A 206 8.59 -15.71 32.33
N PHE A 207 9.17 -14.81 31.53
CA PHE A 207 8.79 -14.63 30.13
C PHE A 207 9.20 -15.84 29.29
N ILE A 208 10.44 -16.32 29.45
CA ILE A 208 10.95 -17.53 28.77
C ILE A 208 10.13 -18.77 29.16
N ASP A 209 9.91 -19.00 30.47
CA ASP A 209 9.10 -20.12 30.96
C ASP A 209 7.68 -20.10 30.37
N ASN A 210 7.10 -18.89 30.21
CA ASN A 210 5.80 -18.75 29.58
C ASN A 210 5.82 -19.07 28.09
N ILE A 211 6.89 -18.72 27.37
CA ILE A 211 7.07 -19.11 25.97
C ILE A 211 7.17 -20.62 25.86
N GLU A 212 8.02 -21.27 26.65
CA GLU A 212 8.20 -22.72 26.64
C GLU A 212 6.88 -23.45 26.96
N ARG A 213 6.16 -23.00 27.99
CA ARG A 213 4.84 -23.53 28.35
C ARG A 213 3.80 -23.36 27.22
N LEU A 214 3.87 -22.27 26.46
CA LEU A 214 2.95 -22.06 25.32
C LEU A 214 3.34 -22.92 24.12
N ASN A 215 4.63 -23.07 23.84
CA ASN A 215 5.15 -23.89 22.74
C ASN A 215 4.95 -25.39 22.98
N GLY A 216 5.00 -25.83 24.24
CA GLY A 216 4.76 -27.23 24.62
C GLY A 216 3.30 -27.69 24.55
N LYS A 217 2.36 -26.82 24.15
CA LYS A 217 0.95 -27.19 23.98
C LYS A 217 0.69 -27.75 22.59
N ASP A 218 0.22 -28.98 22.53
CA ASP A 218 -0.33 -29.54 21.29
C ASP A 218 -1.66 -28.87 20.95
N LEU A 219 -1.70 -28.25 19.76
CA LEU A 219 -2.88 -27.57 19.22
C LEU A 219 -3.61 -28.43 18.18
N GLY A 220 -3.02 -29.53 17.72
CA GLY A 220 -3.59 -30.40 16.67
C GLY A 220 -4.98 -30.94 17.00
N PRO A 221 -5.25 -31.38 18.24
CA PRO A 221 -6.59 -31.86 18.64
C PRO A 221 -7.64 -30.77 18.81
N LEU A 222 -7.25 -29.48 18.82
CA LEU A 222 -8.17 -28.39 19.12
C LEU A 222 -8.98 -27.98 17.89
N ARG A 223 -10.27 -27.70 18.11
CA ARG A 223 -11.10 -27.03 17.10
C ARG A 223 -10.56 -25.62 16.83
N TRP A 224 -10.81 -25.09 15.63
CA TRP A 224 -10.40 -23.75 15.23
C TRP A 224 -10.74 -22.66 16.25
N SER A 225 -11.96 -22.65 16.78
CA SER A 225 -12.39 -21.68 17.80
C SER A 225 -11.55 -21.75 19.09
N ALA A 226 -11.12 -22.95 19.48
CA ALA A 226 -10.26 -23.17 20.64
C ALA A 226 -8.82 -22.73 20.36
N VAL A 227 -8.30 -22.94 19.15
CA VAL A 227 -6.99 -22.42 18.71
C VAL A 227 -6.99 -20.89 18.75
N VAL A 228 -8.02 -20.25 18.20
CA VAL A 228 -8.16 -18.78 18.21
C VAL A 228 -8.27 -18.24 19.64
N ALA A 229 -9.07 -18.89 20.50
CA ALA A 229 -9.19 -18.52 21.91
C ALA A 229 -7.85 -18.68 22.66
N PHE A 230 -7.12 -19.76 22.39
CA PHE A 230 -5.79 -19.99 22.95
C PHE A 230 -4.81 -18.87 22.57
N ALA A 231 -4.72 -18.53 21.27
CA ALA A 231 -3.86 -17.45 20.80
C ALA A 231 -4.23 -16.10 21.44
N ARG A 232 -5.52 -15.76 21.52
CA ARG A 232 -5.99 -14.53 22.19
C ARG A 232 -5.59 -14.49 23.68
N ASN A 233 -5.73 -15.60 24.37
CA ASN A 233 -5.36 -15.71 25.79
C ASN A 233 -3.85 -15.63 26.01
N ALA A 234 -3.06 -16.26 25.13
CA ALA A 234 -1.61 -16.16 25.15
C ALA A 234 -1.15 -14.70 25.01
N SER A 235 -1.63 -13.97 23.99
CA SER A 235 -1.27 -12.56 23.80
C SER A 235 -1.72 -11.65 24.96
N ARG A 236 -2.85 -11.96 25.62
CA ARG A 236 -3.29 -11.21 26.82
C ARG A 236 -2.36 -11.45 28.00
N ARG A 237 -1.95 -12.70 28.25
CA ARG A 237 -1.06 -13.04 29.37
C ARG A 237 0.33 -12.42 29.22
N CYS A 238 0.89 -12.39 28.01
CA CYS A 238 2.16 -11.71 27.75
C CYS A 238 2.09 -10.18 27.98
N ARG A 239 0.90 -9.57 27.91
CA ARG A 239 0.67 -8.14 28.24
C ARG A 239 0.32 -7.89 29.70
N ALA A 240 -0.26 -8.87 30.39
CA ALA A 240 -0.78 -8.71 31.75
C ALA A 240 0.31 -8.80 32.83
N SER A 241 1.55 -9.14 32.47
CA SER A 241 2.72 -8.94 33.31
C SER A 241 2.96 -7.45 33.51
N ARG A 242 2.18 -6.83 34.41
CA ARG A 242 2.32 -5.44 34.81
C ARG A 242 3.74 -5.20 35.33
N ILE A 243 4.44 -4.28 34.70
CA ILE A 243 5.65 -3.61 35.21
C ILE A 243 5.22 -2.58 36.27
#